data_AF-A0A7K4IUA1-F1
#
_entry.id   AF-A0A7K4IUA1-F1
#
_cell.length_a   1.000
_cell.length_b   1.000
_cell.length_c   1.000
_cell.angle_alpha   90.00
_cell.angle_beta   90.00
_cell.angle_gamma   90.00
#
_symmetry.space_group_name_H-M   'P 1'
#
loop_
_entity.id
_entity.type
_entity.pdbx_description
1 polymer ?
#
loop_
_entity_poly.entity_id
_entity_poly.type
_entity_poly.pdbx_seq_one_letter_code
_entity_poly.pdbx_strand_id
1 'polypeptide(L)'
;MAERRSGAAEALSRLSEWADAHLSLVRNLSTGLAVAAALVLARSIRMTTKFTSAGDIPVKFVEKNVKLRGKIHYVTEKGLEVEHIPISVPFISSIQRRWQSKGLLLIRLAGVELAPSGMAWLKQELKPKQLIWFQLLGREDLVLECLVLVNKGRFLSVCLNEEILRRGLGRTARIEGLHHDSRLYWKLHKRLLRAELKALKKSKGIWEEESYSERISDRISNNKFVQTLKQFVSWLRSSLSR
;
A
#
# COMPACT_ATOMS: atom_id res chain seq x y z
N MET A 1 -63.03 0.01 -40.68
CA MET A 1 -62.16 -0.16 -39.48
C MET A 1 -61.46 -1.54 -39.41
N ALA A 2 -61.91 -2.57 -40.13
CA ALA A 2 -61.32 -3.92 -40.07
C ALA A 2 -59.96 -4.05 -40.80
N GLU A 3 -59.77 -3.40 -41.96
CA GLU A 3 -58.51 -3.49 -42.74
C GLU A 3 -57.27 -2.91 -42.03
N ARG A 4 -57.43 -1.90 -41.17
CA ARG A 4 -56.29 -1.36 -40.39
C ARG A 4 -55.78 -2.35 -39.35
N ARG A 5 -56.62 -3.26 -38.87
CA ARG A 5 -56.25 -4.26 -37.86
C ARG A 5 -55.51 -5.46 -38.48
N SER A 6 -55.84 -5.85 -39.71
CA SER A 6 -55.14 -6.94 -40.42
C SER A 6 -53.73 -6.56 -40.82
N GLY A 7 -53.53 -5.36 -41.39
CA GLY A 7 -52.19 -4.88 -41.77
C GLY A 7 -51.24 -4.69 -40.58
N ALA A 8 -51.77 -4.26 -39.42
CA ALA A 8 -50.98 -4.16 -38.19
C ALA A 8 -50.59 -5.55 -37.64
N ALA A 9 -51.51 -6.52 -37.68
CA ALA A 9 -51.24 -7.89 -37.26
C ALA A 9 -50.21 -8.58 -38.16
N GLU A 10 -50.28 -8.36 -39.48
CA GLU A 10 -49.32 -8.89 -40.45
C GLU A 10 -47.95 -8.21 -40.35
N ALA A 11 -47.91 -6.91 -40.06
CA ALA A 11 -46.66 -6.22 -39.77
C ALA A 11 -46.02 -6.74 -38.47
N LEU A 12 -46.82 -7.00 -37.43
CA LEU A 12 -46.36 -7.56 -36.16
C LEU A 12 -45.86 -9.00 -36.31
N SER A 13 -46.53 -9.84 -37.12
CA SER A 13 -46.06 -11.21 -37.38
C SER A 13 -44.76 -11.22 -38.16
N ARG A 14 -44.61 -10.39 -39.20
CA ARG A 14 -43.35 -10.24 -39.95
C ARG A 14 -42.20 -9.69 -39.08
N LEU A 15 -42.50 -8.78 -38.17
CA LEU A 15 -41.52 -8.29 -37.19
C LEU A 15 -41.14 -9.37 -36.17
N SER A 16 -42.09 -10.19 -35.73
CA SER A 16 -41.83 -11.32 -34.83
C SER A 16 -40.95 -12.37 -35.51
N GLU A 17 -41.27 -12.77 -36.75
CA GLU A 17 -40.46 -13.72 -37.53
C GLU A 17 -39.07 -13.17 -37.83
N TRP A 18 -38.95 -11.88 -38.16
CA TRP A 18 -37.66 -11.23 -38.36
C TRP A 18 -36.85 -11.17 -37.05
N ALA A 19 -37.49 -10.83 -35.93
CA ALA A 19 -36.86 -10.78 -34.62
C ALA A 19 -36.41 -12.17 -34.15
N ASP A 20 -37.20 -13.22 -34.40
CA ASP A 20 -36.84 -14.61 -34.11
C ASP A 20 -35.70 -15.09 -35.02
N ALA A 21 -35.70 -14.74 -36.31
CA ALA A 21 -34.62 -15.05 -37.24
C ALA A 21 -33.30 -14.32 -36.90
N HIS A 22 -33.38 -13.13 -36.31
CA HIS A 22 -32.22 -12.28 -35.98
C HIS A 22 -31.96 -12.20 -34.47
N LEU A 23 -32.58 -13.07 -33.67
CA LEU A 23 -32.49 -13.03 -32.20
C LEU A 23 -31.05 -13.24 -31.74
N SER A 24 -30.29 -14.09 -32.44
CA SER A 24 -28.85 -14.29 -32.23
C SER A 24 -28.04 -13.01 -32.52
N LEU A 25 -28.38 -12.27 -33.58
CA LEU A 25 -27.75 -11.00 -33.95
C LEU A 25 -28.09 -9.90 -32.94
N VAL A 26 -29.36 -9.76 -32.53
CA VAL A 26 -29.77 -8.79 -31.51
C VAL A 26 -29.12 -9.10 -30.16
N ARG A 27 -29.02 -10.38 -29.79
CA ARG A 27 -28.34 -10.82 -28.57
C ARG A 27 -26.84 -10.53 -28.62
N ASN A 28 -26.19 -10.73 -29.76
CA ASN A 28 -24.78 -10.39 -29.95
C ASN A 28 -24.54 -8.87 -29.98
N LEU A 29 -25.45 -8.09 -30.58
CA LEU A 29 -25.37 -6.63 -30.63
C LEU A 29 -25.54 -6.01 -29.24
N SER A 30 -26.56 -6.47 -28.48
CA SER A 30 -26.81 -6.02 -27.10
C SER A 30 -25.67 -6.43 -26.17
N THR A 31 -25.13 -7.64 -26.31
CA THR A 31 -23.95 -8.09 -25.57
C THR A 31 -22.72 -7.24 -25.93
N GLY A 32 -22.51 -6.96 -27.22
CA GLY A 32 -21.44 -6.09 -27.69
C GLY A 32 -21.53 -4.68 -27.13
N LEU A 33 -22.73 -4.09 -27.12
CA LEU A 33 -22.98 -2.76 -26.55
C LEU A 33 -22.75 -2.75 -25.03
N ALA A 34 -23.19 -3.79 -24.31
CA ALA A 34 -22.96 -3.92 -22.87
C ALA A 34 -21.46 -4.03 -22.54
N VAL A 35 -20.70 -4.82 -23.31
CA VAL A 35 -19.25 -4.93 -23.16
C VAL A 35 -18.57 -3.58 -23.47
N ALA A 36 -18.99 -2.90 -24.54
CA ALA A 36 -18.45 -1.58 -24.89
C ALA A 36 -18.73 -0.54 -23.78
N ALA A 37 -19.95 -0.50 -23.25
CA ALA A 37 -20.31 0.37 -22.12
C ALA A 37 -19.47 0.07 -20.87
N ALA A 38 -19.29 -1.21 -20.53
CA ALA A 38 -18.43 -1.62 -19.43
C ALA A 38 -16.96 -1.21 -19.63
N LEU A 39 -16.44 -1.30 -20.85
CA LEU A 39 -15.08 -0.86 -21.19
C LEU A 39 -14.91 0.66 -21.08
N VAL A 40 -15.91 1.44 -21.54
CA VAL A 40 -15.91 2.91 -21.42
C VAL A 40 -15.93 3.33 -19.95
N LEU A 41 -16.75 2.67 -19.13
CA LEU A 41 -16.80 2.90 -17.68
C LEU A 41 -15.48 2.50 -16.99
N ALA A 42 -14.90 1.36 -17.36
CA ALA A 42 -13.60 0.95 -16.83
C ALA A 42 -12.48 1.96 -17.18
N ARG A 43 -12.54 2.54 -18.38
CA ARG A 43 -11.60 3.58 -18.84
C ARG A 43 -11.82 4.91 -18.12
N SER A 44 -13.07 5.31 -17.88
CA SER A 44 -13.39 6.58 -17.21
C SER A 44 -12.93 6.61 -15.75
N ILE A 45 -12.92 5.45 -15.08
CA ILE A 45 -12.42 5.30 -13.70
C ILE A 45 -10.89 5.21 -13.65
N ARG A 46 -10.18 5.31 -14.79
CA ARG A 46 -8.71 5.17 -14.88
C ARG A 46 -8.21 3.82 -14.32
N MET A 47 -9.04 2.77 -14.30
CA MET A 47 -8.65 1.44 -13.80
C MET A 47 -7.57 0.79 -14.67
N THR A 48 -7.54 1.17 -15.95
CA THR A 48 -6.63 0.62 -16.93
C THR A 48 -5.39 1.49 -17.12
N THR A 49 -5.31 2.71 -16.60
CA THR A 49 -4.15 3.57 -16.82
C THR A 49 -2.98 3.21 -15.90
N LYS A 50 -1.76 3.20 -16.44
CA LYS A 50 -0.55 3.11 -15.61
C LYS A 50 -0.31 4.48 -14.98
N PHE A 51 0.04 4.50 -13.69
CA PHE A 51 0.49 5.72 -13.03
C PHE A 51 2.01 5.75 -13.08
N THR A 52 2.55 6.83 -13.63
CA THR A 52 4.00 6.99 -13.83
C THR A 52 4.63 7.88 -12.77
N SER A 53 3.87 8.82 -12.22
CA SER A 53 4.23 9.68 -11.10
C SER A 53 3.14 9.63 -10.02
N ALA A 54 3.52 9.95 -8.78
CA ALA A 54 2.56 10.23 -7.69
C ALA A 54 1.56 11.32 -8.11
N GLY A 55 2.03 12.27 -8.93
CA GLY A 55 1.29 13.29 -9.68
C GLY A 55 0.00 12.81 -10.33
N ASP A 56 0.11 11.69 -11.03
CA ASP A 56 -0.90 11.19 -11.96
C ASP A 56 -2.08 10.52 -11.23
N ILE A 57 -1.87 10.17 -9.97
CA ILE A 57 -2.85 9.46 -9.15
C ILE A 57 -3.93 10.44 -8.71
N PRO A 58 -5.21 10.19 -9.05
CA PRO A 58 -6.31 11.06 -8.63
C PRO A 58 -6.43 11.12 -7.11
N VAL A 59 -6.67 12.31 -6.55
CA VAL A 59 -6.84 12.51 -5.10
C VAL A 59 -7.94 11.62 -4.53
N LYS A 60 -9.03 11.41 -5.28
CA LYS A 60 -10.13 10.50 -4.91
C LYS A 60 -9.68 9.05 -4.63
N PHE A 61 -8.57 8.59 -5.23
CA PHE A 61 -8.03 7.25 -4.98
C PHE A 61 -7.31 7.17 -3.64
N VAL A 62 -6.64 8.25 -3.24
CA VAL A 62 -5.97 8.39 -1.95
C VAL A 62 -7.03 8.49 -0.85
N GLU A 63 -8.04 9.36 -1.01
CA GLU A 63 -9.14 9.51 -0.07
C GLU A 63 -9.91 8.20 0.18
N LYS A 64 -10.15 7.43 -0.90
CA LYS A 64 -10.86 6.14 -0.83
C LYS A 64 -9.98 4.97 -0.39
N ASN A 65 -8.69 5.20 -0.13
CA ASN A 65 -7.76 4.17 0.30
C ASN A 65 -7.68 2.96 -0.66
N VAL A 66 -7.62 3.25 -1.96
CA VAL A 66 -7.66 2.20 -2.99
C VAL A 66 -6.39 1.35 -2.95
N LYS A 67 -6.56 0.04 -3.11
CA LYS A 67 -5.45 -0.91 -3.28
C LYS A 67 -5.08 -0.99 -4.76
N LEU A 68 -3.83 -0.68 -5.05
CA LEU A 68 -3.25 -0.79 -6.38
C LEU A 68 -2.26 -1.94 -6.42
N ARG A 69 -2.04 -2.48 -7.62
CA ARG A 69 -1.08 -3.54 -7.86
C ARG A 69 0.19 -2.95 -8.41
N GLY A 70 1.33 -3.38 -7.86
CA GLY A 70 2.63 -2.88 -8.24
C GLY A 70 3.65 -3.99 -8.37
N LYS A 71 4.78 -3.64 -8.99
CA LYS A 71 5.96 -4.47 -9.12
C LYS A 71 7.16 -3.71 -8.57
N ILE A 72 7.84 -4.28 -7.59
CA ILE A 72 9.02 -3.66 -7.00
C ILE A 72 10.18 -3.75 -7.98
N HIS A 73 10.89 -2.64 -8.19
CA HIS A 73 12.15 -2.61 -8.91
C HIS A 73 13.33 -2.43 -7.96
N TYR A 74 13.36 -1.33 -7.23
CA TYR A 74 14.48 -0.96 -6.38
C TYR A 74 14.03 -0.58 -4.96
N VAL A 75 14.93 -0.79 -4.02
CA VAL A 75 14.80 -0.34 -2.63
C VAL A 75 15.80 0.78 -2.41
N THR A 76 15.30 2.00 -2.34
CA THR A 76 16.06 3.23 -2.16
C THR A 76 16.03 3.64 -0.68
N GLU A 77 16.96 4.49 -0.23
CA GLU A 77 16.97 4.98 1.16
C GLU A 77 15.70 5.74 1.53
N LYS A 78 15.12 6.47 0.57
CA LYS A 78 13.87 7.21 0.74
C LYS A 78 12.62 6.32 0.74
N GLY A 79 12.70 5.09 0.24
CA GLY A 79 11.55 4.20 0.09
C GLY A 79 11.66 3.18 -1.04
N LEU A 80 10.52 2.64 -1.44
CA LEU A 80 10.39 1.59 -2.45
C LEU A 80 10.04 2.18 -3.82
N GLU A 81 10.81 1.82 -4.84
CA GLU A 81 10.48 2.16 -6.23
C GLU A 81 9.64 1.05 -6.85
N VAL A 82 8.40 1.39 -7.18
CA VAL A 82 7.38 0.45 -7.60
C VAL A 82 6.79 0.89 -8.93
N GLU A 83 6.81 -0.01 -9.90
CA GLU A 83 6.09 0.16 -11.14
C GLU A 83 4.62 -0.24 -10.94
N HIS A 84 3.69 0.66 -11.20
CA HIS A 84 2.26 0.34 -11.19
C HIS A 84 1.91 -0.63 -12.33
N ILE A 85 1.18 -1.70 -12.02
CA ILE A 85 0.63 -2.63 -13.02
C ILE A 85 -0.88 -2.35 -13.14
N PRO A 86 -1.35 -1.77 -14.26
CA PRO A 86 -2.77 -1.58 -14.47
C PRO A 86 -3.50 -2.92 -14.57
N ILE A 87 -4.80 -2.91 -14.28
CA ILE A 87 -5.64 -4.10 -14.45
C ILE A 87 -5.75 -4.39 -15.96
N SER A 88 -5.15 -5.51 -16.39
CA SER A 88 -5.07 -5.86 -17.81
C SER A 88 -6.44 -6.33 -18.32
N VAL A 89 -6.99 -5.62 -19.30
CA VAL A 89 -8.13 -6.09 -20.08
C VAL A 89 -7.60 -6.84 -21.31
N PRO A 90 -8.05 -8.08 -21.59
CA PRO A 90 -7.43 -8.99 -22.56
C PRO A 90 -7.27 -8.40 -23.98
N PHE A 91 -8.12 -7.47 -24.40
CA PHE A 91 -8.09 -6.90 -25.76
C PHE A 91 -7.31 -5.59 -25.91
N ILE A 92 -7.14 -4.79 -24.84
CA ILE A 92 -6.51 -3.44 -24.91
C ILE A 92 -5.06 -3.47 -24.41
N SER A 93 -4.68 -4.53 -23.67
CA SER A 93 -3.37 -4.62 -22.99
C SER A 93 -2.14 -4.58 -23.91
N SER A 94 -2.27 -5.03 -25.16
CA SER A 94 -1.15 -5.13 -26.12
C SER A 94 -0.77 -3.76 -26.70
N ILE A 95 -1.78 -3.00 -27.14
CA ILE A 95 -1.59 -1.63 -27.62
C ILE A 95 -1.14 -0.75 -26.45
N GLN A 96 -1.77 -0.91 -25.29
CA GLN A 96 -1.40 -0.12 -24.14
C GLN A 96 0.07 -0.35 -23.74
N ARG A 97 0.56 -1.60 -23.67
CA ARG A 97 1.97 -1.88 -23.33
C ARG A 97 3.00 -1.18 -24.23
N ARG A 98 2.68 -0.92 -25.51
CA ARG A 98 3.58 -0.22 -26.44
C ARG A 98 3.72 1.28 -26.14
N TRP A 99 2.69 1.90 -25.56
CA TRP A 99 2.63 3.35 -25.32
C TRP A 99 2.94 3.72 -23.87
N GLN A 100 3.20 2.74 -23.00
CA GLN A 100 3.38 2.97 -21.57
C GLN A 100 4.83 3.24 -21.22
N SER A 101 5.10 4.45 -20.76
CA SER A 101 6.39 4.89 -20.25
C SER A 101 6.85 4.04 -19.05
N LYS A 102 8.17 3.89 -18.89
CA LYS A 102 8.79 3.24 -17.73
C LYS A 102 8.83 4.19 -16.54
N GLY A 103 7.67 4.64 -16.06
CA GLY A 103 7.57 5.43 -14.83
C GLY A 103 7.64 4.53 -13.58
N LEU A 104 8.37 5.00 -12.57
CA LEU A 104 8.50 4.36 -11.27
C LEU A 104 7.87 5.27 -10.20
N LEU A 105 7.05 4.69 -9.33
CA LEU A 105 6.45 5.40 -8.21
C LEU A 105 7.32 5.20 -6.97
N LEU A 106 7.68 6.29 -6.31
CA LEU A 106 8.37 6.24 -5.02
C LEU A 106 7.34 6.10 -3.90
N ILE A 107 7.43 5.00 -3.16
CA ILE A 107 6.49 4.62 -2.11
C ILE A 107 7.22 4.60 -0.76
N ARG A 108 6.74 5.40 0.20
CA ARG A 108 7.14 5.36 1.61
C ARG A 108 6.17 4.49 2.40
N LEU A 109 6.70 3.69 3.32
CA LEU A 109 5.87 2.89 4.22
C LEU A 109 5.19 3.81 5.22
N ALA A 110 3.86 3.88 5.16
CA ALA A 110 3.09 4.73 6.06
C ALA A 110 3.17 4.25 7.53
N GLY A 111 3.35 5.20 8.45
CA GLY A 111 3.32 4.98 9.89
C GLY A 111 4.50 4.15 10.43
N VAL A 112 5.58 4.02 9.66
CA VAL A 112 6.78 3.28 10.08
C VAL A 112 8.01 4.12 9.74
N GLU A 113 8.79 4.43 10.76
CA GLU A 113 10.14 4.97 10.60
C GLU A 113 11.13 3.80 10.56
N LEU A 114 11.79 3.63 9.41
CA LEU A 114 12.71 2.53 9.16
C LEU A 114 14.07 2.82 9.79
N ALA A 115 14.57 1.89 10.60
CA ALA A 115 15.96 1.93 11.01
C ALA A 115 16.89 1.43 9.89
N PRO A 116 18.20 1.75 9.94
CA PRO A 116 19.16 1.25 8.97
C PRO A 116 19.19 -0.29 8.85
N SER A 117 19.03 -0.99 9.97
CA SER A 117 18.89 -2.46 10.02
C SER A 117 17.63 -2.95 9.29
N GLY A 118 16.54 -2.21 9.40
CA GLY A 118 15.29 -2.47 8.67
C GLY A 118 15.44 -2.31 7.16
N MET A 119 16.21 -1.32 6.70
CA MET A 119 16.51 -1.13 5.27
C MET A 119 17.30 -2.30 4.68
N ALA A 120 18.30 -2.80 5.41
CA ALA A 120 19.07 -3.97 4.99
C ALA A 120 18.18 -5.22 4.89
N TRP A 121 17.32 -5.45 5.89
CA TRP A 121 16.34 -6.54 5.86
C TRP A 121 15.36 -6.42 4.69
N LEU A 122 14.88 -5.21 4.39
CA LEU A 122 13.96 -4.95 3.30
C LEU A 122 14.56 -5.33 1.94
N LYS A 123 15.84 -5.00 1.73
CA LYS A 123 16.61 -5.37 0.53
C LYS A 123 16.79 -6.88 0.38
N GLN A 124 16.89 -7.62 1.50
CA GLN A 124 17.01 -9.08 1.49
C GLN A 124 15.67 -9.78 1.27
N GLU A 125 14.59 -9.27 1.87
CA GLU A 125 13.26 -9.90 1.81
C GLU A 125 12.56 -9.64 0.48
N LEU A 126 12.73 -8.46 -0.11
CA LEU A 126 12.05 -8.08 -1.35
C LEU A 126 12.85 -8.55 -2.56
N LYS A 127 12.28 -9.48 -3.32
CA LYS A 127 12.88 -9.91 -4.59
C LYS A 127 12.65 -8.84 -5.65
N PRO A 128 13.65 -8.56 -6.52
CA PRO A 128 13.43 -7.69 -7.65
C PRO A 128 12.32 -8.27 -8.51
N LYS A 129 11.46 -7.41 -9.07
CA LYS A 129 10.31 -7.79 -9.90
C LYS A 129 9.18 -8.52 -9.16
N GLN A 130 9.17 -8.52 -7.83
CA GLN A 130 8.09 -9.10 -7.02
C GLN A 130 6.80 -8.28 -7.13
N LEU A 131 5.69 -9.01 -7.23
CA LEU A 131 4.34 -8.43 -7.26
C LEU A 131 3.88 -8.11 -5.85
N ILE A 132 3.37 -6.89 -5.67
CA ILE A 132 2.85 -6.40 -4.40
C ILE A 132 1.51 -5.70 -4.61
N TRP A 133 0.74 -5.64 -3.54
CA TRP A 133 -0.40 -4.75 -3.44
C TRP A 133 0.02 -3.59 -2.54
N PHE A 134 -0.26 -2.35 -2.94
CA PHE A 134 -0.02 -1.19 -2.11
C PHE A 134 -1.32 -0.40 -1.99
N GLN A 135 -1.70 -0.10 -0.75
CA GLN A 135 -2.87 0.71 -0.44
C GLN A 135 -2.42 2.15 -0.28
N LEU A 136 -2.97 3.04 -1.10
CA LEU A 136 -2.71 4.47 -1.02
C LEU A 136 -3.31 5.02 0.28
N LEU A 137 -2.51 5.68 1.10
CA LEU A 137 -2.99 6.35 2.31
C LEU A 137 -2.80 7.86 2.21
N GLY A 138 -1.66 8.30 1.69
CA GLY A 138 -1.31 9.71 1.55
C GLY A 138 -0.50 9.97 0.29
N ARG A 139 -0.46 11.24 -0.11
CA ARG A 139 0.41 11.72 -1.17
C ARG A 139 1.11 12.98 -0.70
N GLU A 140 2.42 12.96 -0.79
CA GLU A 140 3.32 14.08 -0.49
C GLU A 140 4.12 14.37 -1.76
N ASP A 141 3.57 15.24 -2.62
CA ASP A 141 4.08 15.62 -3.95
C ASP A 141 4.49 14.46 -4.87
N LEU A 142 5.73 14.00 -4.72
CA LEU A 142 6.39 12.94 -5.50
C LEU A 142 6.44 11.58 -4.76
N VAL A 143 6.17 11.58 -3.46
CA VAL A 143 6.23 10.42 -2.57
C VAL A 143 4.81 9.98 -2.22
N LEU A 144 4.57 8.68 -2.28
CA LEU A 144 3.30 8.09 -1.88
C LEU A 144 3.45 7.38 -0.54
N GLU A 145 2.64 7.77 0.44
CA GLU A 145 2.54 7.03 1.69
C GLU A 145 1.57 5.86 1.50
N CYS A 146 2.08 4.64 1.61
CA CYS A 146 1.27 3.44 1.38
C CYS A 146 1.45 2.37 2.46
N LEU A 147 0.42 1.53 2.60
CA LEU A 147 0.57 0.21 3.20
C LEU A 147 0.93 -0.80 2.13
N VAL A 148 2.04 -1.50 2.33
CA VAL A 148 2.49 -2.52 1.39
C VAL A 148 2.07 -3.91 1.89
N LEU A 149 1.42 -4.66 1.01
CA LEU A 149 0.97 -6.03 1.21
C LEU A 149 1.74 -6.92 0.25
N VAL A 150 2.58 -7.79 0.83
CA VAL A 150 3.43 -8.72 0.09
C VAL A 150 2.86 -10.12 0.26
N ASN A 151 2.79 -10.88 -0.83
CA ASN A 151 2.42 -12.28 -0.74
C ASN A 151 3.65 -13.12 -0.38
N LYS A 152 3.62 -13.78 0.79
CA LYS A 152 4.69 -14.67 1.26
C LYS A 152 4.43 -16.15 0.98
N GLY A 153 3.39 -16.50 0.20
CA GLY A 153 3.08 -17.89 -0.17
C GLY A 153 2.00 -18.00 -1.24
N ARG A 154 1.34 -19.15 -1.35
CA ARG A 154 0.21 -19.31 -2.29
C ARG A 154 -1.04 -18.53 -1.85
N PHE A 155 -1.24 -18.32 -0.55
CA PHE A 155 -2.47 -17.71 0.00
C PHE A 155 -2.27 -16.71 1.15
N LEU A 156 -1.04 -16.46 1.61
CA LEU A 156 -0.76 -15.61 2.77
C LEU A 156 -0.19 -14.25 2.34
N SER A 157 -1.05 -13.24 2.31
CA SER A 157 -0.63 -11.84 2.20
C SER A 157 -0.26 -11.28 3.58
N VAL A 158 0.95 -10.75 3.71
CA VAL A 158 1.45 -10.12 4.95
C VAL A 158 1.63 -8.63 4.69
N CYS A 159 1.23 -7.80 5.66
CA CYS A 159 1.51 -6.37 5.62
C CYS A 159 2.96 -6.12 6.02
N LEU A 160 3.75 -5.54 5.10
CA LEU A 160 5.16 -5.27 5.29
C LEU A 160 5.39 -4.32 6.49
N ASN A 161 4.57 -3.27 6.59
CA ASN A 161 4.61 -2.29 7.68
C ASN A 161 4.50 -2.97 9.06
N GLU A 162 3.55 -3.90 9.21
CA GLU A 162 3.36 -4.64 10.47
C GLU A 162 4.52 -5.60 10.76
N GLU A 163 5.07 -6.26 9.73
CA GLU A 163 6.16 -7.23 9.90
C GLU A 163 7.48 -6.55 10.29
N ILE A 164 7.77 -5.35 9.77
CA ILE A 164 8.94 -4.54 10.17
C ILE A 164 8.87 -4.20 11.65
N LEU A 165 7.72 -3.69 12.11
CA LEU A 165 7.52 -3.35 13.52
C LEU A 165 7.58 -4.58 14.41
N ARG A 166 6.99 -5.70 13.98
CA ARG A 166 7.00 -6.96 14.73
C ARG A 166 8.41 -7.52 14.93
N ARG A 167 9.32 -7.25 13.99
CA ARG A 167 10.75 -7.63 14.08
C ARG A 167 11.58 -6.61 14.86
N GLY A 168 11.01 -5.46 15.22
CA GLY A 168 11.74 -4.38 15.87
C GLY A 168 12.74 -3.70 14.93
N LEU A 169 12.43 -3.68 13.63
CA LEU A 169 13.28 -3.09 12.57
C LEU A 169 12.90 -1.65 12.23
N GLY A 170 11.96 -1.07 12.97
CA GLY A 170 11.51 0.30 12.85
C GLY A 170 10.64 0.70 14.03
N ARG A 171 10.34 2.00 14.12
CA ARG A 171 9.46 2.61 15.13
C ARG A 171 8.16 3.03 14.49
N THR A 172 7.08 3.08 15.28
CA THR A 172 5.79 3.59 14.77
C THR A 172 5.87 5.11 14.59
N ALA A 173 5.61 5.59 13.37
CA ALA A 173 5.56 7.00 13.05
C ALA A 173 4.10 7.48 12.87
N ARG A 174 3.91 8.80 12.82
CA ARG A 174 2.62 9.39 12.43
C ARG A 174 2.32 9.02 10.98
N ILE A 175 1.05 8.71 10.71
CA ILE A 175 0.56 8.53 9.34
C ILE A 175 0.03 9.90 8.90
N GLU A 176 0.73 10.56 7.99
CA GLU A 176 0.39 11.91 7.54
C GLU A 176 -0.73 11.88 6.49
N GLY A 177 -0.85 10.78 5.74
CA GLY A 177 -1.87 10.60 4.71
C GLY A 177 -3.33 10.44 5.14
N LEU A 178 -3.61 9.97 6.36
CA LEU A 178 -4.99 9.70 6.78
C LEU A 178 -5.57 10.81 7.66
N HIS A 179 -6.83 11.16 7.40
CA HIS A 179 -7.62 11.98 8.32
C HIS A 179 -7.71 11.29 9.69
N HIS A 180 -7.30 11.99 10.75
CA HIS A 180 -7.19 11.44 12.11
C HIS A 180 -8.53 10.95 12.70
N ASP A 181 -9.65 11.44 12.18
CA ASP A 181 -11.00 11.07 12.62
C ASP A 181 -11.54 9.79 11.96
N SER A 182 -10.81 9.24 10.99
CA SER A 182 -11.24 8.02 10.32
C SER A 182 -11.09 6.80 11.23
N ARG A 183 -12.14 5.97 11.31
CA ARG A 183 -12.07 4.66 11.99
C ARG A 183 -10.95 3.77 11.43
N LEU A 184 -10.62 3.93 10.15
CA LEU A 184 -9.54 3.18 9.51
C LEU A 184 -8.16 3.59 10.05
N TYR A 185 -7.95 4.88 10.31
CA TYR A 185 -6.72 5.41 10.91
C TYR A 185 -6.47 4.72 12.25
N TRP A 186 -7.44 4.80 13.17
CA TRP A 186 -7.31 4.22 14.51
C TRP A 186 -7.13 2.71 14.47
N LYS A 187 -7.85 2.00 13.59
CA LYS A 187 -7.70 0.55 13.44
C LYS A 187 -6.30 0.17 12.97
N LEU A 188 -5.75 0.90 12.00
CA LEU A 188 -4.42 0.67 11.47
C LEU A 188 -3.34 1.03 12.49
N HIS A 189 -3.43 2.23 13.05
CA HIS A 189 -2.47 2.75 14.03
C HIS A 189 -2.41 1.84 15.26
N LYS A 190 -3.56 1.39 15.79
CA LYS A 190 -3.62 0.41 16.89
C LYS A 190 -2.95 -0.92 16.54
N ARG A 191 -3.01 -1.37 15.28
CA ARG A 191 -2.32 -2.59 14.84
C ARG A 191 -0.81 -2.42 14.79
N LEU A 192 -0.33 -1.29 14.27
CA LEU A 192 1.09 -0.95 14.22
C LEU A 192 1.68 -0.84 15.64
N LEU A 193 1.02 -0.08 16.52
CA LEU A 193 1.41 0.04 17.93
C LEU A 193 1.45 -1.32 18.64
N ARG A 194 0.45 -2.18 18.41
CA ARG A 194 0.47 -3.55 18.97
C ARG A 194 1.66 -4.37 18.49
N ALA A 195 2.07 -4.20 17.23
CA ALA A 195 3.23 -4.91 16.68
C ALA A 195 4.53 -4.41 17.30
N GLU A 196 4.67 -3.10 17.47
CA GLU A 196 5.79 -2.46 18.16
C GLU A 196 5.89 -2.88 19.62
N LEU A 197 4.78 -2.81 20.39
CA LEU A 197 4.72 -3.28 21.78
C LEU A 197 5.10 -4.76 21.92
N LYS A 198 4.78 -5.58 20.92
CA LYS A 198 5.15 -6.99 20.91
C LYS A 198 6.64 -7.19 20.64
N ALA A 199 7.27 -6.33 19.83
CA ALA A 199 8.71 -6.34 19.60
C ALA A 199 9.48 -5.83 20.82
N LEU A 200 8.98 -4.76 21.45
CA LEU A 200 9.45 -4.22 22.74
C LEU A 200 9.43 -5.30 23.82
N LYS A 201 8.29 -5.96 24.04
CA LYS A 201 8.15 -7.03 25.04
C LYS A 201 9.08 -8.22 24.78
N LYS A 202 9.47 -8.43 23.53
CA LYS A 202 10.37 -9.51 23.13
C LYS A 202 11.82 -9.05 22.97
N SER A 203 12.14 -7.79 23.29
CA SER A 203 13.45 -7.16 23.12
C SER A 203 14.10 -7.52 21.79
N LYS A 204 13.41 -7.28 20.68
CA LYS A 204 13.88 -7.64 19.33
C LYS A 204 14.40 -6.43 18.57
N GLY A 205 15.49 -6.60 17.83
CA GLY A 205 16.00 -5.60 16.89
C GLY A 205 16.52 -4.36 17.62
N ILE A 206 15.99 -3.19 17.29
CA ILE A 206 16.38 -1.90 17.89
C ILE A 206 16.20 -1.90 19.42
N TRP A 207 15.15 -2.59 19.90
CA TRP A 207 14.81 -2.66 21.32
C TRP A 207 15.73 -3.57 22.13
N GLU A 208 16.50 -4.43 21.45
CA GLU A 208 17.50 -5.26 22.08
C GLU A 208 18.68 -4.39 22.55
N GLU A 209 19.18 -3.51 21.68
CA GLU A 209 20.28 -2.59 21.97
C GLU A 209 19.92 -1.61 23.09
N GLU A 210 18.72 -1.02 23.06
CA GLU A 210 18.23 -0.16 24.15
C GLU A 210 18.14 -0.93 25.47
N SER A 211 17.55 -2.14 25.48
CA SER A 211 17.48 -2.93 26.71
C SER A 211 18.85 -3.39 27.24
N TYR A 212 19.82 -3.67 26.37
CA TYR A 212 21.18 -3.99 26.82
C TYR A 212 21.88 -2.75 27.38
N SER A 213 21.73 -1.59 26.73
CA SER A 213 22.30 -0.33 27.20
C SER A 213 21.70 0.10 28.54
N GLU A 214 20.39 -0.05 28.72
CA GLU A 214 19.70 0.20 29.99
C GLU A 214 20.15 -0.79 31.06
N ARG A 215 20.24 -2.09 30.76
CA ARG A 215 20.75 -3.09 31.73
C ARG A 215 22.20 -2.83 32.14
N ILE A 216 23.05 -2.39 31.21
CA ILE A 216 24.44 -2.05 31.50
C ILE A 216 24.49 -0.73 32.28
N SER A 217 23.73 0.29 31.90
CA SER A 217 23.60 1.55 32.63
C SER A 217 23.10 1.34 34.05
N ASP A 218 22.07 0.51 34.23
CA ASP A 218 21.52 0.15 35.54
C ASP A 218 22.52 -0.64 36.36
N ARG A 219 23.24 -1.59 35.77
CA ARG A 219 24.32 -2.30 36.49
C ARG A 219 25.45 -1.37 36.88
N ILE A 220 25.83 -0.42 36.03
CA ILE A 220 26.88 0.56 36.32
C ILE A 220 26.41 1.55 37.38
N SER A 221 25.17 2.05 37.30
CA SER A 221 24.63 3.03 38.26
C SER A 221 24.29 2.42 39.62
N ASN A 222 23.89 1.16 39.64
CA ASN A 222 23.52 0.43 40.85
C ASN A 222 24.72 -0.31 41.47
N ASN A 223 25.90 -0.28 40.84
CA ASN A 223 27.11 -0.80 41.45
C ASN A 223 27.60 0.19 42.53
N LYS A 224 27.70 -0.29 43.78
CA LYS A 224 28.13 0.51 44.94
C LYS A 224 29.42 1.29 44.68
N PHE A 225 30.31 0.73 43.86
CA PHE A 225 31.59 1.35 43.50
C PHE A 225 31.48 2.63 42.66
N VAL A 226 30.47 2.70 41.79
CA VAL A 226 30.22 3.90 40.96
C VAL A 226 29.53 4.98 41.79
N GLN A 227 28.69 4.59 42.75
CA GLN A 227 28.08 5.52 43.69
C GLN A 227 29.13 6.15 44.62
N THR A 228 30.07 5.35 45.14
CA THR A 228 31.18 5.87 45.94
C THR A 228 32.12 6.75 45.11
N LEU A 229 32.41 6.39 43.85
CA LEU A 229 33.17 7.25 42.94
C LEU A 229 32.47 8.59 42.67
N LYS A 230 31.16 8.59 42.44
CA LYS A 230 30.38 9.84 42.28
C LYS A 230 30.44 10.72 43.52
N GLN A 231 30.33 10.12 44.71
CA GLN A 231 30.49 10.85 45.97
C GLN A 231 31.90 11.43 46.11
N PHE A 232 32.94 10.66 45.78
CA PHE A 232 34.33 11.09 45.86
C PHE A 232 34.64 12.24 44.89
N VAL A 233 34.14 12.17 43.65
CA VAL A 233 34.28 13.24 42.66
C VAL A 233 33.52 14.50 43.10
N SER A 234 32.33 14.35 43.69
CA SER A 234 31.58 15.50 44.22
C SER A 234 32.32 16.18 45.38
N TRP A 235 33.01 15.40 46.22
CA TRP A 235 33.83 15.90 47.32
C TRP A 235 35.11 16.59 46.82
N LEU A 236 35.78 16.05 45.80
CA LEU A 236 36.93 16.71 45.18
C LEU A 236 36.56 18.05 44.52
N ARG A 237 35.37 18.13 43.91
CA ARG A 237 34.90 19.35 43.25
C ARG A 237 34.55 20.46 44.25
N SER A 238 34.09 20.10 45.45
CA SER A 238 33.83 21.07 46.52
C SER A 238 35.10 21.48 47.27
N SER A 239 36.16 20.65 47.27
CA SER A 239 37.44 21.03 47.88
C SER A 239 38.30 21.95 47.01
N LEU A 240 38.16 21.86 45.68
CA LEU A 240 38.86 22.71 44.71
C LEU A 240 38.17 24.07 44.44
N SER A 241 36.99 24.33 45.02
CA SER A 241 36.25 25.60 44.90
C SER A 241 36.28 26.46 46.17
N ARG A 242 37.17 26.14 47.11
CA ARG A 242 37.61 27.03 48.20
C ARG A 242 39.00 27.56 47.89
#